data_AF-A0A0K8SEH3-F1
#
_entry.id   AF-A0A0K8SEH3-F1
#
_cell.length_a   1.000
_cell.length_b   1.000
_cell.length_c   1.000
_cell.angle_alpha   90.00
_cell.angle_beta   90.00
_cell.angle_gamma   90.00
#
_symmetry.space_group_name_H-M   'P 1'
#
loop_
_entity.id
_entity.type
_entity.pdbx_description
1 polymer ?
#
loop_
_entity_poly.entity_id
_entity_poly.type
_entity_poly.pdbx_seq_one_letter_code
_entity_poly.pdbx_strand_id
1 'polypeptide(L)'
;MWNQERTAYFDTRVVNPDAPSYGSLDWNTIAQTAANSKHRKYDAAAEDLRGSFTPLVVACDGSLHKEYDMFLKRVAEVLSEKWAKPLSQVTCWVRVKTQIAVVRAVSMRLRGCRRKVRCLGLEDGALMPL
;
A
#
# COMPACT_ATOMS: atom_id res chain seq x y z
N MET A 1 1.71 1.07 -16.48
CA MET A 1 0.63 0.20 -15.96
C MET A 1 1.00 -1.22 -16.35
N TRP A 2 0.98 -2.19 -15.43
CA TRP A 2 1.74 -3.45 -15.51
C TRP A 2 1.59 -4.18 -16.85
N ASN A 3 2.72 -4.52 -17.45
CA ASN A 3 2.76 -5.22 -18.73
C ASN A 3 2.22 -6.63 -18.56
N GLN A 4 1.45 -7.09 -19.54
CA GLN A 4 1.09 -8.50 -19.62
C GLN A 4 2.35 -9.37 -19.55
N GLU A 5 2.25 -10.50 -18.86
CA GLU A 5 3.32 -11.51 -18.73
C GLU A 5 4.58 -11.06 -17.96
N ARG A 6 4.58 -9.88 -17.33
CA ARG A 6 5.61 -9.48 -16.36
C ARG A 6 5.11 -9.62 -14.93
N THR A 7 5.96 -10.12 -14.03
CA THR A 7 5.66 -10.13 -12.59
C THR A 7 5.55 -8.70 -12.07
N ALA A 8 4.48 -8.41 -11.32
CA ALA A 8 4.26 -7.10 -10.69
C ALA A 8 4.57 -7.18 -9.20
N TYR A 9 5.54 -6.37 -8.76
CA TYR A 9 5.94 -6.24 -7.36
C TYR A 9 5.32 -5.00 -6.74
N PHE A 10 4.80 -5.16 -5.53
CA PHE A 10 4.14 -4.11 -4.78
C PHE A 10 4.75 -4.01 -3.39
N ASP A 11 4.91 -2.78 -2.93
CA ASP A 11 5.38 -2.52 -1.57
C ASP A 11 4.65 -1.31 -0.99
N THR A 12 4.01 -1.52 0.15
CA THR A 12 3.14 -0.53 0.80
C THR A 12 3.93 0.35 1.75
N ARG A 13 3.69 1.66 1.72
CA ARG A 13 4.25 2.63 2.67
C ARG A 13 3.15 3.50 3.24
N VAL A 14 2.97 3.41 4.56
CA VAL A 14 2.11 4.32 5.32
C VAL A 14 2.94 5.52 5.79
N VAL A 15 2.46 6.74 5.56
CA VAL A 15 3.14 8.00 5.88
C VAL A 15 2.30 8.82 6.85
N ASN A 16 2.92 9.41 7.87
CA ASN A 16 2.28 10.46 8.66
C ASN A 16 2.60 11.82 8.00
N PRO A 17 1.67 12.44 7.25
CA PRO A 17 1.93 13.75 6.61
C PRO A 17 2.10 14.87 7.64
N ASP A 18 1.51 14.74 8.83
CA ASP A 18 1.56 15.76 9.89
C ASP A 18 2.84 15.70 10.75
N ALA A 19 3.83 14.90 10.36
CA ALA A 19 5.08 14.82 11.11
C ALA A 19 5.83 16.17 11.04
N PRO A 20 6.45 16.66 12.13
CA PRO A 20 7.17 17.94 12.14
C PRO A 20 8.25 18.07 11.05
N SER A 21 8.86 16.94 10.66
CA SER A 21 9.85 16.88 9.57
C SER A 21 9.29 17.26 8.19
N TYR A 22 7.97 17.21 8.02
CA TYR A 22 7.27 17.56 6.78
C TYR A 22 6.50 18.87 6.87
N GLY A 23 6.61 19.64 7.96
CA GLY A 23 5.72 20.77 8.23
C GLY A 23 5.67 21.89 7.17
N SER A 24 6.65 21.95 6.25
CA SER A 24 6.69 22.88 5.13
C SER A 24 6.24 22.30 3.79
N LEU A 25 5.88 21.01 3.73
CA LEU A 25 5.60 20.27 2.50
C LEU A 25 4.11 19.93 2.39
N ASP A 26 3.58 19.97 1.17
CA ASP A 26 2.24 19.48 0.88
C ASP A 26 2.22 17.95 0.69
N TRP A 27 1.04 17.35 0.79
CA TRP A 27 0.85 15.90 0.65
C TRP A 27 1.46 15.34 -0.65
N ASN A 28 1.28 16.01 -1.79
CA ASN A 28 1.76 15.46 -3.06
C ASN A 28 3.29 15.38 -3.08
N THR A 29 3.97 16.39 -2.54
CA THR A 29 5.43 16.40 -2.42
C THR A 29 5.93 15.31 -1.48
N ILE A 30 5.30 15.15 -0.32
CA ILE A 30 5.64 14.09 0.65
C ILE A 30 5.45 12.71 0.02
N ALA A 31 4.28 12.47 -0.59
CA ALA A 31 3.94 11.20 -1.21
C ALA A 31 4.85 10.86 -2.40
N GLN A 32 5.16 11.85 -3.25
CA GLN A 32 6.07 11.65 -4.38
C GLN A 32 7.49 11.36 -3.92
N THR A 33 7.98 12.04 -2.88
CA THR A 33 9.29 11.76 -2.29
C THR A 33 9.35 10.35 -1.70
N ALA A 34 8.27 9.94 -1.03
CA ALA A 34 8.13 8.60 -0.47
C ALA A 34 8.12 7.50 -1.55
N ALA A 35 7.42 7.73 -2.66
CA ALA A 35 7.39 6.85 -3.83
C ALA A 35 8.75 6.77 -4.53
N ASN A 36 9.39 7.92 -4.80
CA ASN A 36 10.72 8.00 -5.40
C ASN A 36 11.77 7.23 -4.59
N SER A 37 11.68 7.28 -3.26
CA SER A 37 12.58 6.52 -2.38
C SER A 37 12.44 5.01 -2.55
N LYS A 38 11.21 4.52 -2.78
CA LYS A 38 10.95 3.10 -3.03
C LYS A 38 11.39 2.69 -4.44
N HIS A 39 11.09 3.51 -5.45
CA HIS A 39 11.58 3.32 -6.82
C HIS A 39 13.10 3.18 -6.88
N ARG A 40 13.83 4.13 -6.29
CA ARG A 40 15.30 4.07 -6.18
C ARG A 40 15.82 2.79 -5.53
N LYS A 41 15.04 2.17 -4.64
CA LYS A 41 15.42 0.95 -3.93
C LYS A 41 15.12 -0.32 -4.72
N TYR A 42 14.01 -0.35 -5.48
CA TYR A 42 13.47 -1.61 -6.00
C TYR A 42 13.39 -1.70 -7.52
N ASP A 43 13.46 -0.58 -8.26
CA ASP A 43 13.26 -0.62 -9.72
C ASP A 43 14.32 -1.46 -10.44
N ALA A 44 15.60 -1.29 -10.09
CA ALA A 44 16.69 -2.06 -10.69
C ALA A 44 16.52 -3.57 -10.43
N ALA A 45 16.28 -3.94 -9.17
CA ALA A 45 16.07 -5.35 -8.80
C ALA A 45 14.82 -5.95 -9.44
N ALA A 46 13.75 -5.17 -9.60
CA ALA A 46 12.55 -5.62 -10.30
C ALA A 46 12.82 -5.84 -11.80
N GLU A 47 13.58 -4.94 -12.45
CA GLU A 47 13.92 -5.08 -13.87
C GLU A 47 14.88 -6.25 -14.12
N ASP A 48 15.85 -6.51 -13.22
CA ASP A 48 16.72 -7.69 -13.29
C ASP A 48 15.92 -9.01 -13.30
N LEU A 49 14.78 -9.02 -12.58
CA LEU A 49 13.83 -10.13 -12.54
C LEU A 49 12.77 -10.07 -13.66
N ARG A 50 12.95 -9.19 -14.66
CA ARG A 50 11.99 -8.92 -15.76
C ARG A 50 10.59 -8.54 -15.25
N GLY A 51 10.51 -8.00 -14.05
CA GLY A 51 9.29 -7.56 -13.41
C GLY A 51 9.05 -6.05 -13.57
N SER A 52 8.02 -5.58 -12.88
CA SER A 52 7.76 -4.15 -12.70
C SER A 52 7.48 -3.89 -11.23
N PHE A 53 7.89 -2.74 -10.72
CA PHE A 53 7.65 -2.34 -9.35
C PHE A 53 6.66 -1.18 -9.28
N THR A 54 5.80 -1.16 -8.27
CA THR A 54 4.89 -0.05 -8.01
C THR A 54 4.77 0.21 -6.51
N PRO A 55 5.20 1.38 -6.00
CA PRO A 55 5.04 1.76 -4.62
C PRO A 55 3.58 2.10 -4.30
N LEU A 56 3.04 1.48 -3.25
CA LEU A 56 1.70 1.74 -2.75
C LEU A 56 1.79 2.70 -1.56
N VAL A 57 1.89 4.00 -1.83
CA VAL A 57 2.02 5.04 -0.79
C VAL A 57 0.65 5.57 -0.36
N VAL A 58 0.41 5.56 0.95
CA VAL A 58 -0.83 6.05 1.59
C VAL A 58 -0.49 6.82 2.85
N ALA A 59 -1.25 7.86 3.16
CA ALA A 59 -1.15 8.57 4.43
C ALA A 59 -1.96 7.89 5.54
N CYS A 60 -1.66 8.21 6.79
CA CYS A 60 -2.38 7.70 7.96
C CYS A 60 -3.88 8.07 7.95
N ASP A 61 -4.25 9.18 7.30
CA ASP A 61 -5.63 9.65 7.11
C ASP A 61 -6.36 8.96 5.94
N GLY A 62 -5.64 8.17 5.14
CA GLY A 62 -6.17 7.48 3.96
C GLY A 62 -5.95 8.19 2.63
N SER A 63 -5.27 9.33 2.60
CA SER A 63 -4.91 10.01 1.35
C SER A 63 -3.94 9.15 0.52
N LEU A 64 -4.22 8.95 -0.77
CA LEU A 64 -3.48 8.02 -1.63
C LEU A 64 -2.53 8.78 -2.57
N HIS A 65 -1.37 8.18 -2.85
CA HIS A 65 -0.56 8.57 -3.99
C HIS A 65 -1.18 8.08 -5.30
N LYS A 66 -0.87 8.77 -6.42
CA LYS A 66 -1.43 8.48 -7.75
C LYS A 66 -1.23 7.03 -8.20
N GLU A 67 -0.10 6.42 -7.88
CA GLU A 67 0.19 5.03 -8.27
C GLU A 67 -0.65 4.02 -7.49
N TYR A 68 -0.91 4.29 -6.22
CA TYR A 68 -1.81 3.48 -5.42
C TYR A 68 -3.28 3.66 -5.89
N ASP A 69 -3.72 4.88 -6.24
CA ASP A 69 -5.06 5.08 -6.79
C ASP A 69 -5.26 4.34 -8.12
N MET A 70 -4.27 4.37 -9.02
CA MET A 70 -4.27 3.59 -10.26
C MET A 70 -4.32 2.07 -9.97
N PHE A 71 -3.58 1.60 -8.96
CA PHE A 71 -3.64 0.21 -8.54
C PHE A 71 -5.05 -0.19 -8.08
N LEU A 72 -5.70 0.62 -7.25
CA LEU A 72 -7.06 0.32 -6.76
C LEU A 72 -8.09 0.32 -7.90
N LYS A 73 -7.97 1.22 -8.87
CA LYS A 73 -8.82 1.22 -10.08
C LYS A 73 -8.68 -0.09 -10.84
N ARG A 74 -7.44 -0.54 -11.07
CA ARG A 74 -7.19 -1.81 -11.77
C ARG A 74 -7.73 -3.02 -11.01
N VAL A 75 -7.57 -3.05 -9.68
CA VAL A 75 -8.16 -4.09 -8.83
C VAL A 75 -9.68 -4.08 -8.93
N ALA A 76 -10.31 -2.90 -8.94
CA ALA A 76 -11.76 -2.79 -9.05
C ALA A 76 -12.29 -3.31 -10.40
N GLU A 77 -11.60 -3.02 -11.51
CA GLU A 77 -11.92 -3.55 -12.85
C GLU A 77 -11.87 -5.09 -12.86
N VAL A 78 -10.74 -5.67 -12.44
CA VAL A 78 -10.55 -7.13 -12.43
C VAL A 78 -11.57 -7.83 -11.53
N LEU A 79 -11.89 -7.25 -10.38
CA LEU A 79 -12.90 -7.79 -9.47
C LEU A 79 -14.33 -7.62 -10.00
N SER A 80 -14.62 -6.53 -10.71
CA SER A 80 -15.92 -6.27 -11.33
C SER A 80 -16.24 -7.33 -12.39
N GLU A 81 -15.26 -7.63 -13.25
CA GLU A 81 -15.34 -8.71 -14.23
C GLU A 81 -15.50 -10.08 -13.54
N LYS A 82 -14.63 -10.39 -12.56
CA LYS A 82 -14.64 -11.68 -11.86
C LYS A 82 -15.94 -11.96 -11.11
N TRP A 83 -16.55 -10.93 -10.52
CA TRP A 83 -17.76 -11.08 -9.71
C TRP A 83 -19.05 -10.80 -10.47
N ALA A 84 -18.96 -10.41 -11.75
CA ALA A 84 -20.09 -9.95 -12.55
C ALA A 84 -20.93 -8.87 -11.81
N LYS A 85 -20.25 -7.88 -11.22
CA LYS A 85 -20.89 -6.77 -10.47
C LYS A 85 -20.56 -5.43 -11.10
N PRO A 86 -21.42 -4.40 -10.96
CA PRO A 86 -21.15 -3.06 -11.47
C PRO A 86 -19.83 -2.48 -10.92
N LEU A 87 -19.02 -1.87 -11.81
CA LEU A 87 -17.71 -1.31 -11.45
C LEU A 87 -17.82 -0.27 -10.33
N SER A 88 -18.88 0.54 -10.30
CA SER A 88 -19.12 1.53 -9.24
C SER A 88 -19.27 0.89 -7.86
N GLN A 89 -20.01 -0.21 -7.77
CA GLN A 89 -20.20 -0.96 -6.54
C GLN A 89 -18.88 -1.58 -6.05
N VAL A 90 -18.11 -2.19 -6.95
CA VAL A 90 -16.83 -2.82 -6.61
C VAL A 90 -15.77 -1.78 -6.25
N THR A 91 -15.72 -0.65 -6.96
CA THR A 91 -14.81 0.46 -6.65
C THR A 91 -15.07 1.01 -5.24
N CYS A 92 -16.34 1.23 -4.88
CA CYS A 92 -16.73 1.63 -3.54
C CYS A 92 -16.26 0.60 -2.50
N TRP A 93 -16.53 -0.69 -2.76
CA TRP A 93 -16.11 -1.79 -1.88
C TRP A 93 -14.59 -1.84 -1.68
N VAL A 94 -13.80 -1.74 -2.75
CA VAL A 94 -12.32 -1.75 -2.71
C VAL A 94 -11.80 -0.57 -1.90
N ARG A 95 -12.33 0.64 -2.13
CA ARG A 95 -11.95 1.84 -1.38
C ARG A 95 -12.23 1.68 0.11
N VAL A 96 -13.44 1.24 0.49
CA VAL A 96 -13.80 1.01 1.89
C VAL A 96 -12.90 -0.02 2.55
N LYS A 97 -12.63 -1.15 1.87
CA LYS A 97 -11.73 -2.19 2.40
C LYS A 97 -10.31 -1.67 2.61
N THR A 98 -9.80 -0.87 1.67
CA THR A 98 -8.48 -0.27 1.75
C THR A 98 -8.39 0.70 2.92
N GLN A 99 -9.37 1.59 3.10
CA GLN A 99 -9.42 2.53 4.21
C GLN A 99 -9.47 1.83 5.57
N ILE A 100 -10.30 0.79 5.71
CA ILE A 100 -10.35 -0.01 6.94
C ILE A 100 -9.00 -0.69 7.21
N ALA A 101 -8.32 -1.17 6.18
CA ALA A 101 -6.99 -1.79 6.32
C ALA A 101 -5.94 -0.77 6.79
N VAL A 102 -5.94 0.45 6.23
CA VAL A 102 -5.05 1.55 6.63
C VAL A 102 -5.29 1.92 8.10
N VAL A 103 -6.55 2.14 8.50
CA VAL A 103 -6.91 2.46 9.90
C VAL A 103 -6.44 1.37 10.86
N ARG A 104 -6.60 0.09 10.48
CA ARG A 104 -6.10 -1.05 11.28
C ARG A 104 -4.58 -1.04 11.38
N ALA A 105 -3.86 -0.82 10.28
CA ALA A 105 -2.40 -0.76 10.28
C ALA A 105 -1.87 0.38 11.17
N VAL A 106 -2.47 1.58 11.06
CA VAL A 106 -2.12 2.75 11.89
C VAL A 106 -2.43 2.46 13.36
N SER A 107 -3.61 1.94 13.67
CA SER A 107 -4.01 1.58 15.04
C SER A 107 -3.08 0.55 15.67
N MET A 108 -2.68 -0.49 14.91
CA MET A 108 -1.72 -1.50 15.36
C MET A 108 -0.34 -0.91 15.64
N ARG A 109 0.12 0.07 14.85
CA ARG A 109 1.41 0.74 15.08
C ARG A 109 1.38 1.63 16.33
N LEU A 110 0.28 2.32 16.60
CA LEU A 110 0.15 3.18 17.77
C LEU A 110 -0.10 2.41 19.07
N ARG A 111 -0.94 1.38 19.02
CA ARG A 111 -1.43 0.68 20.23
C ARG A 111 -0.74 -0.65 20.48
N GLY A 112 0.13 -1.10 19.58
CA GLY A 112 0.77 -2.40 19.63
C GLY A 112 -0.19 -3.56 19.38
N CYS A 113 0.35 -4.78 19.37
CA CYS A 113 -0.45 -5.99 19.22
C CYS A 113 -1.23 -6.29 20.51
N ARG A 114 -2.56 -6.44 20.37
CA ARG A 114 -3.45 -6.80 21.50
C ARG A 114 -3.68 -8.31 21.64
N ARG A 115 -3.17 -9.12 20.70
CA ARG A 115 -3.16 -10.57 20.85
C ARG A 115 -2.00 -10.94 21.78
N LYS A 116 -2.24 -11.82 22.76
CA LYS A 116 -1.14 -12.48 23.47
C LYS A 116 -0.29 -13.17 22.41
N VAL A 117 0.90 -12.64 22.14
CA VAL A 117 1.89 -13.29 21.30
C VAL A 117 2.22 -14.59 22.01
N ARG A 118 1.63 -15.71 21.57
CA ARG A 118 2.23 -17.00 21.85
C ARG A 118 3.52 -16.98 21.04
N CYS A 119 4.63 -16.74 21.73
CA CYS A 119 5.96 -16.76 21.16
C CYS A 119 6.16 -18.15 20.53
N LEU A 120 5.90 -18.29 19.23
CA LEU A 120 6.54 -19.31 18.44
C LEU A 120 7.93 -18.73 18.18
N GLY A 121 8.90 -19.16 18.99
CA GLY A 121 10.23 -18.58 19.07
C GLY A 121 10.91 -18.47 17.71
N LEU A 122 10.82 -17.28 17.10
CA LEU A 122 11.66 -16.82 16.01
C LEU A 122 11.97 -15.34 16.24
N GLU A 123 13.26 -15.03 16.18
CA GLU A 123 13.88 -13.81 16.71
C GLU A 123 13.57 -12.53 15.91
N ASP A 124 12.99 -12.65 14.71
CA ASP A 124 12.97 -11.53 13.76
C ASP A 124 11.63 -10.80 13.58
N GLY A 125 10.60 -11.11 14.37
CA GLY A 125 9.36 -10.29 14.42
C GLY A 125 8.63 -10.09 13.07
N ALA A 126 9.01 -10.83 12.03
CA ALA A 126 8.55 -10.63 10.65
C ALA A 126 7.18 -11.27 10.37
N LEU A 127 6.60 -11.99 11.34
CA LEU A 127 5.31 -12.63 11.20
C LEU A 127 4.22 -11.80 11.91
N MET A 128 3.37 -11.12 11.13
CA MET A 128 2.07 -10.67 11.62
C MET A 128 1.15 -11.90 11.72
N PRO A 129 0.64 -12.27 12.90
CA PRO A 129 -0.30 -13.38 13.00
C PRO A 129 -1.63 -13.01 12.31
N LEU A 130 -2.04 -13.83 11.33
CA LEU A 130 -3.37 -13.81 10.71
C LEU A 130 -4.48 -13.88 11.77
#